data_AF-A0A7C4HQ61-F1
#
_entry.id   AF-A0A7C4HQ61-F1
#
_cell.length_a   1.000
_cell.length_b   1.000
_cell.length_c   1.000
_cell.angle_alpha   90.00
_cell.angle_beta   90.00
_cell.angle_gamma   90.00
#
_symmetry.space_group_name_H-M   'P 1'
#
loop_
_entity.id
_entity.type
_entity.pdbx_description
1 polymer ?
#
loop_
_entity_poly.entity_id
_entity_poly.type
_entity_poly.pdbx_seq_one_letter_code
_entity_poly.pdbx_strand_id
1 'polypeptide(L)' 'MAECIKSVRSVHFLDKFGAPEAIWEFEVERFPAVVTMDAHGRSLHKEVFAASEAALAKAL' A
#
# COMPACT_ATOMS: atom_id res chain seq x y z
N MET A 1 3.71 3.03 13.24
CA MET A 1 3.13 3.68 12.02
C MET A 1 2.34 4.93 12.36
N ALA A 2 1.42 4.91 13.33
CA ALA A 2 0.70 6.12 13.76
C ALA A 2 1.63 7.27 14.19
N GLU A 3 2.83 6.96 14.69
CA GLU A 3 3.89 7.92 15.04
C GLU A 3 4.38 8.80 13.87
N CYS A 4 4.18 8.36 12.63
CA CYS A 4 4.52 9.16 11.45
C CYS A 4 3.47 10.23 11.14
N ILE A 5 2.27 10.13 11.74
CA ILE A 5 1.15 11.05 11.51
C ILE A 5 1.33 12.28 12.40
N LYS A 6 1.43 13.46 11.78
CA LYS A 6 1.57 14.74 12.47
C LYS A 6 0.23 15.36 12.79
N SER A 7 -0.73 15.23 11.89
CA SER A 7 -2.09 15.70 12.10
C SER A 7 -3.09 14.95 11.22
N VAL A 8 -4.34 14.89 11.67
CA VAL A 8 -5.48 14.51 10.85
C VAL A 8 -6.11 15.81 10.36
N ARG A 9 -5.99 16.10 9.06
CA ARG A 9 -6.45 17.36 8.46
C ARG A 9 -7.97 17.36 8.30
N SER A 10 -8.53 16.25 7.85
CA SER A 10 -9.97 16.09 7.64
C SER A 10 -10.38 14.62 7.57
N VAL A 11 -11.68 14.39 7.72
CA VAL A 11 -12.33 13.07 7.51
C VAL A 11 -13.56 13.30 6.65
N HIS A 12 -13.69 12.54 5.56
CA HIS A 12 -14.80 12.67 4.63
C HIS A 12 -15.68 11.41 4.65
N PHE A 13 -16.99 11.62 4.51
CA PHE A 13 -18.01 10.57 4.40
C PHE A 13 -18.12 9.63 5.61
N LEU A 14 -17.72 10.09 6.81
CA LEU A 14 -17.76 9.31 8.04
C LEU A 14 -19.16 8.76 8.33
N ASP A 15 -20.19 9.59 8.21
CA ASP A 15 -21.58 9.19 8.50
C ASP A 15 -22.11 8.12 7.51
N LYS A 16 -21.55 8.07 6.30
CA LYS A 16 -22.01 7.17 5.23
C LYS A 16 -21.31 5.82 5.26
N PHE A 17 -20.00 5.81 5.52
CA PHE A 17 -19.17 4.61 5.39
C PHE A 17 -18.62 4.10 6.72
N GLY A 18 -18.72 4.87 7.81
CA GLY A 18 -18.11 4.51 9.08
C GLY A 18 -16.59 4.77 9.10
N ALA A 19 -15.97 4.55 10.26
CA ALA A 19 -14.56 4.89 10.47
C ALA A 19 -13.55 4.12 9.58
N PRO A 20 -13.68 2.80 9.31
CA PRO A 20 -12.69 2.07 8.51
C PRO A 20 -12.72 2.42 7.01
N GLU A 21 -13.89 2.76 6.48
CA GLU A 21 -14.11 2.98 5.05
C GLU A 21 -14.24 4.46 4.65
N ALA A 22 -14.28 5.38 5.63
CA ALA A 22 -14.18 6.81 5.39
C ALA A 22 -12.83 7.20 4.76
N ILE A 23 -12.80 8.35 4.08
CA ILE A 23 -11.56 8.89 3.50
C ILE A 23 -10.91 9.79 4.55
N TRP A 24 -9.67 9.47 4.91
CA TRP A 24 -8.89 10.20 5.90
C TRP A 24 -7.76 10.98 5.25
N GLU A 25 -7.70 12.28 5.51
CA GLU A 25 -6.62 13.15 5.06
C GLU A 25 -5.57 13.28 6.18
N PHE A 26 -4.42 12.64 5.99
CA PHE A 26 -3.32 12.66 6.95
C PHE A 26 -2.16 13.51 6.46
N GLU A 27 -1.60 14.31 7.37
CA GLU A 27 -0.27 14.87 7.21
C GLU A 27 0.75 13.94 7.88
N VAL A 28 1.74 13.49 7.13
CA VAL A 28 2.75 12.54 7.61
C VAL A 28 4.17 13.06 7.39
N GLU A 29 5.08 12.68 8.27
CA GLU A 29 6.51 12.99 8.16
C GLU A 29 7.32 11.69 8.25
N ARG A 30 8.33 11.54 7.37
CA ARG A 30 9.21 10.35 7.34
C ARG A 30 8.42 9.04 7.34
N PHE A 31 7.33 8.96 6.57
CA PHE A 31 6.55 7.73 6.42
C PHE A 31 7.34 6.75 5.53
N PRO A 32 7.84 5.63 6.09
CA PRO A 32 8.62 4.68 5.30
C PRO A 32 7.73 3.94 4.32
N ALA A 33 8.14 3.88 3.05
CA ALA A 33 7.45 3.15 1.99
C ALA A 33 8.45 2.53 1.02
N VAL A 34 8.03 1.47 0.33
CA VAL A 34 8.81 0.79 -0.71
C VAL A 34 8.06 0.89 -2.03
N VAL A 35 8.76 1.26 -3.10
CA VAL A 35 8.19 1.28 -4.45
C VAL A 35 8.11 -0.17 -4.95
N THR A 36 6.94 -0.78 -4.85
CA THR A 36 6.70 -2.12 -5.39
C THR A 36 6.25 -2.11 -6.84
N MET A 37 5.70 -0.98 -7.30
CA MET A 37 5.26 -0.73 -8.67
C MET A 37 5.55 0.71 -9.05
N ASP A 38 6.00 0.94 -10.29
CA ASP A 38 6.30 2.28 -10.79
C ASP A 38 5.49 2.64 -12.04
N ALA A 39 5.57 3.92 -12.44
CA ALA A 39 4.88 4.46 -13.60
C ALA A 39 5.43 3.96 -14.96
N HIS A 40 6.55 3.24 -14.96
CA HIS A 40 7.14 2.63 -16.15
C HIS A 40 6.65 1.19 -16.37
N GLY A 41 5.75 0.69 -15.50
CA GLY A 41 5.16 -0.64 -15.60
C GLY A 41 5.96 -1.74 -14.92
N ARG A 42 7.04 -1.41 -14.18
CA ARG A 42 7.80 -2.39 -13.38
C ARG A 42 7.01 -2.76 -12.14
N SER A 43 7.07 -4.03 -11.73
CA SER A 43 6.33 -4.56 -10.59
C SER A 43 7.07 -5.71 -9.92
N LEU A 44 7.51 -5.50 -8.67
CA LEU A 44 8.16 -6.52 -7.86
C LEU A 44 7.23 -7.74 -7.64
N HIS A 45 5.93 -7.50 -7.55
CA HIS A 45 4.94 -8.58 -7.41
C HIS A 45 4.92 -9.51 -8.62
N LYS A 46 5.01 -8.96 -9.85
CA LYS A 46 5.08 -9.77 -11.08
C LYS A 46 6.36 -10.61 -11.13
N GLU A 47 7.48 -10.01 -10.76
CA GLU A 47 8.78 -10.69 -10.74
C GLU A 47 8.79 -11.87 -9.76
N VAL A 48 8.33 -11.63 -8.52
CA VAL A 48 8.25 -12.68 -7.49
C VAL A 48 7.28 -13.77 -7.92
N PHE A 49 6.11 -13.42 -8.45
CA PHE A 49 5.13 -14.40 -8.92
C PHE A 49 5.72 -15.32 -10.01
N ALA A 50 6.37 -14.76 -11.03
CA ALA A 50 7.00 -15.54 -12.10
C ALA A 50 8.14 -16.43 -11.57
N ALA A 51 8.94 -15.93 -10.62
CA ALA A 51 9.99 -16.73 -9.98
C ALA A 51 9.41 -17.89 -9.17
N SER A 52 8.34 -17.65 -8.41
CA SER A 52 7.63 -18.68 -7.66
C SER A 52 7.00 -19.73 -8.56
N GLU A 53 6.41 -19.33 -9.69
CA GLU A 53 5.83 -20.25 -10.68
C GLU A 53 6.92 -21.15 -11.30
N ALA A 54 8.05 -20.56 -11.70
CA ALA A 54 9.19 -21.32 -12.22
C ALA A 54 9.80 -22.27 -11.18
N ALA A 55 9.82 -21.87 -9.90
CA ALA A 55 10.28 -22.73 -8.81
C ALA A 55 9.31 -23.89 -8.57
N LEU A 56 7.99 -23.62 -8.58
CA LEU A 56 6.96 -24.65 -8.43
C LEU A 56 7.03 -25.68 -9.55
N ALA A 57 7.20 -25.25 -10.80
CA ALA A 57 7.32 -26.15 -11.95
C ALA A 57 8.55 -27.07 -11.89
N LYS A 58 9.61 -26.69 -11.16
CA LYS A 58 10.79 -27.55 -10.93
C LYS A 58 10.60 -28.53 -9.77
N ALA A 59 9.65 -28.26 -8.89
CA ALA A 59 9.36 -29.08 -7.70
C ALA A 59 8.27 -30.14 -7.96
N LEU A 60 7.61 -30.08 -9.12
CA LEU A 60 6.67 -31.06 -9.65
C LEU A 60 7.35 -31.96 -10.68
#